data_AF-A0A7J4GQ79-F1
#
_entry.id   AF-A0A7J4GQ79-F1
#
_cell.length_a   1.000
_cell.length_b   1.000
_cell.length_c   1.000
_cell.angle_alpha   90.00
_cell.angle_beta   90.00
_cell.angle_gamma   90.00
#
_symmetry.space_group_name_H-M   'P 1'
#
loop_
_entity.id
_entity.type
_entity.pdbx_description
1 polymer ?
#
loop_
_entity_poly.entity_id
_entity_poly.type
_entity_poly.pdbx_seq_one_letter_code
_entity_poly.pdbx_strand_id
1 'polypeptide(L)'
;MQTPDPNAVGIVITTIIGIVVVWDIFMLWRSHELVPELGPIDNGGHAWSSTAEQEVMRHWSSIMSIAVMMAAPWILASSTGTSNWLIITFDVLLFSHLIGMLLPKRYAATRTHLFTDGQVHEWQGLRLALKQPRGRIMLQRKGWGILAPLPLGGEAKDLSLARKWISAAMADNEEWKNLKNLSFEEE
;
A
#
# COMPACT_ATOMS: atom_id res chain seq x y z
N MET A 1 4.98 7.53 -43.59
CA MET A 1 4.39 7.00 -42.34
C MET A 1 3.28 7.95 -41.92
N GLN A 2 2.05 7.47 -41.79
CA GLN A 2 1.00 8.24 -41.11
C GLN A 2 1.24 8.14 -39.61
N THR A 3 1.33 9.28 -38.93
CA THR A 3 1.33 9.32 -37.47
C THR A 3 -0.09 9.07 -36.95
N PRO A 4 -0.26 8.28 -35.89
CA PRO A 4 -1.59 8.02 -35.33
C PRO A 4 -2.24 9.31 -34.83
N ASP A 5 -3.59 9.35 -34.85
CA ASP A 5 -4.36 10.48 -34.33
C ASP A 5 -4.01 10.73 -32.85
N PRO A 6 -3.50 11.93 -32.50
CA PRO A 6 -3.15 12.29 -31.12
C PRO A 6 -4.29 12.08 -30.13
N ASN A 7 -5.53 12.35 -30.51
CA ASN A 7 -6.67 12.17 -29.62
C ASN A 7 -6.98 10.69 -29.38
N ALA A 8 -6.90 9.84 -30.41
CA ALA A 8 -7.05 8.39 -30.25
C ALA A 8 -5.98 7.81 -29.30
N VAL A 9 -4.72 8.24 -29.44
CA VAL A 9 -3.63 7.84 -28.53
C VAL A 9 -3.91 8.33 -27.10
N GLY A 10 -4.31 9.59 -26.94
CA GLY A 10 -4.68 10.16 -25.65
C GLY A 10 -5.81 9.39 -24.97
N ILE A 11 -6.87 9.04 -25.71
CA ILE A 11 -7.99 8.22 -25.19
C ILE A 11 -7.50 6.87 -24.66
N VAL A 12 -6.65 6.17 -25.42
CA VAL A 12 -6.12 4.86 -25.02
C VAL A 12 -5.30 4.99 -23.73
N ILE A 13 -4.39 5.96 -23.67
CA ILE A 13 -3.55 6.19 -22.48
C ILE A 13 -4.41 6.53 -21.27
N THR A 14 -5.33 7.48 -21.41
CA THR A 14 -6.23 7.90 -20.32
C THR A 14 -7.12 6.74 -19.85
N THR A 15 -7.56 5.87 -20.76
CA THR A 15 -8.35 4.68 -20.40
C THR A 15 -7.53 3.68 -19.59
N ILE A 16 -6.28 3.43 -19.98
CA ILE A 16 -5.37 2.54 -19.24
C ILE A 16 -5.14 3.09 -17.82
N ILE A 17 -4.87 4.39 -17.68
CA ILE A 17 -4.74 5.01 -16.36
C ILE A 17 -6.03 4.91 -15.56
N GLY A 18 -7.20 5.11 -16.21
CA GLY A 18 -8.50 4.94 -15.57
C GLY A 18 -8.68 3.56 -14.94
N ILE A 19 -8.25 2.49 -15.63
CA ILE A 19 -8.30 1.13 -15.09
C ILE A 19 -7.41 0.98 -13.85
N VAL A 20 -6.20 1.53 -13.88
CA VAL A 20 -5.28 1.50 -12.73
C VAL A 20 -5.89 2.24 -11.53
N VAL A 21 -6.45 3.43 -11.74
CA VAL A 21 -7.10 4.21 -10.68
C VAL A 21 -8.27 3.46 -10.07
N VAL A 22 -9.13 2.85 -10.88
CA VAL A 22 -10.26 2.04 -10.39
C VAL A 22 -9.76 0.87 -9.56
N TRP A 23 -8.71 0.19 -10.00
CA TRP A 23 -8.10 -0.91 -9.27
C TRP A 23 -7.53 -0.46 -7.90
N ASP A 24 -6.85 0.68 -7.86
CA ASP A 24 -6.29 1.21 -6.61
C ASP A 24 -7.37 1.60 -5.60
N ILE A 25 -8.46 2.23 -6.08
CA ILE A 25 -9.63 2.54 -5.25
C ILE A 25 -10.25 1.26 -4.71
N PHE A 26 -10.40 0.23 -5.55
CA PHE A 26 -10.91 -1.07 -5.12
C PHE A 26 -10.02 -1.71 -4.04
N MET A 27 -8.69 -1.65 -4.19
CA MET A 27 -7.76 -2.17 -3.20
C MET A 27 -7.81 -1.41 -1.87
N LEU A 28 -7.95 -0.08 -1.92
CA LEU A 28 -8.17 0.75 -0.73
C LEU A 28 -9.46 0.36 -0.01
N TRP A 29 -10.57 0.24 -0.74
CA TRP A 29 -11.84 -0.18 -0.18
C TRP A 29 -11.76 -1.55 0.47
N ARG A 30 -11.17 -2.53 -0.22
CA ARG A 30 -10.91 -3.88 0.32
C ARG A 30 -10.04 -3.85 1.56
N SER A 31 -9.06 -2.94 1.66
CA SER A 31 -8.24 -2.79 2.86
C SER A 31 -9.05 -2.37 4.08
N HIS A 32 -10.05 -1.51 3.89
CA HIS A 32 -10.95 -1.08 4.97
C HIS A 32 -11.95 -2.18 5.35
N GLU A 33 -12.40 -2.98 4.39
CA GLU A 33 -13.27 -4.13 4.66
C GLU A 33 -12.54 -5.24 5.44
N LEU A 34 -11.29 -5.54 5.06
CA LEU A 34 -10.49 -6.57 5.71
C LEU A 34 -9.97 -6.16 7.10
N VAL A 35 -9.74 -4.86 7.33
CA VAL A 35 -9.26 -4.32 8.61
C VAL A 35 -10.13 -3.12 8.99
N PRO A 36 -11.35 -3.36 9.51
CA PRO A 36 -12.32 -2.30 9.81
C PRO A 36 -11.91 -1.47 11.03
N GLU A 37 -11.39 -2.13 12.07
CA GLU A 37 -11.00 -1.53 13.34
C GLU A 37 -9.49 -1.66 13.57
N LEU A 38 -8.91 -0.66 14.24
CA LEU A 38 -7.51 -0.64 14.63
C LEU A 38 -7.41 -0.96 16.13
N GLY A 39 -6.30 -1.55 16.55
CA GLY A 39 -6.07 -1.97 17.92
C GLY A 39 -6.03 -3.49 18.09
N PRO A 40 -6.33 -4.01 19.28
CA PRO A 40 -6.35 -5.45 19.53
C PRO A 40 -7.46 -6.13 18.71
N ILE A 41 -7.20 -7.37 18.26
CA ILE A 41 -8.15 -8.16 17.48
C ILE A 41 -8.77 -9.25 18.37
N ASP A 42 -10.07 -9.46 18.25
CA ASP A 42 -10.77 -10.57 18.90
C ASP A 42 -10.09 -11.91 18.57
N ASN A 43 -9.76 -12.67 19.60
CA ASN A 43 -8.97 -13.91 19.56
C ASN A 43 -7.45 -13.76 19.41
N GLY A 44 -6.92 -12.55 19.53
CA GLY A 44 -5.49 -12.24 19.54
C GLY A 44 -4.97 -11.75 18.20
N GLY A 45 -3.90 -10.97 18.25
CA GLY A 45 -3.38 -10.23 17.11
C GLY A 45 -3.52 -8.73 17.32
N HIS A 46 -3.11 -7.97 16.31
CA HIS A 46 -3.13 -6.52 16.36
C HIS A 46 -3.29 -5.92 14.97
N ALA A 47 -4.19 -4.95 14.85
CA ALA A 47 -4.42 -4.14 13.68
C ALA A 47 -3.86 -2.73 13.89
N TRP A 48 -3.15 -2.19 12.90
CA TRP A 48 -2.55 -0.86 12.97
C TRP A 48 -2.55 -0.20 11.60
N SER A 49 -2.24 1.09 11.55
CA SER A 49 -2.12 1.84 10.30
C SER A 49 -0.79 2.56 10.19
N SER A 50 -0.32 2.80 8.97
CA SER A 50 0.75 3.76 8.74
C SER A 50 0.29 5.20 8.98
N THR A 51 1.23 6.14 9.04
CA THR A 51 0.92 7.57 9.09
C THR A 51 1.02 8.19 7.70
N ALA A 52 0.30 9.28 7.45
CA ALA A 52 0.36 10.00 6.17
C ALA A 52 1.79 10.47 5.84
N GLU A 53 2.56 10.92 6.85
CA GLU A 53 3.96 11.31 6.68
C GLU A 53 4.84 10.15 6.18
N GLN A 54 4.61 8.94 6.71
CA GLN A 54 5.31 7.74 6.26
C GLN A 54 4.94 7.37 4.83
N GLU A 55 3.67 7.53 4.44
CA GLU A 55 3.23 7.28 3.06
C GLU A 55 3.84 8.28 2.07
N VAL A 56 3.90 9.56 2.43
CA VAL A 56 4.60 10.59 1.64
C VAL A 56 6.08 10.21 1.47
N MET A 57 6.77 9.86 2.55
CA MET A 57 8.18 9.48 2.51
C MET A 57 8.41 8.19 1.72
N ARG A 58 7.48 7.22 1.80
CA ARG A 58 7.52 5.96 1.05
C ARG A 58 7.41 6.20 -0.45
N HIS A 59 6.59 7.17 -0.85
CA HIS A 59 6.22 7.40 -2.25
C HIS A 59 6.82 8.67 -2.85
N TRP A 60 7.75 9.35 -2.19
CA TRP A 60 8.30 10.64 -2.64
C TRP A 60 8.72 10.65 -4.13
N SER A 61 9.43 9.61 -4.59
CA SER A 61 9.84 9.49 -6.00
C SER A 61 8.65 9.34 -6.95
N SER A 62 7.62 8.59 -6.55
CA SER A 62 6.40 8.43 -7.32
C SER A 62 5.59 9.72 -7.38
N ILE A 63 5.50 10.48 -6.28
CA ILE A 63 4.85 11.79 -6.24
C ILE A 63 5.49 12.74 -7.26
N MET A 64 6.83 12.82 -7.25
CA MET A 64 7.57 13.65 -8.21
C MET A 64 7.34 13.19 -9.66
N SER A 65 7.31 11.87 -9.89
CA SER A 65 7.06 11.31 -11.22
C SER A 65 5.66 11.65 -11.73
N ILE A 66 4.64 11.53 -10.87
CA ILE A 66 3.26 11.90 -11.19
C ILE A 66 3.17 13.39 -11.49
N ALA A 67 3.82 14.25 -10.71
CA ALA A 67 3.83 15.70 -10.96
C ALA A 67 4.39 16.04 -12.34
N VAL A 68 5.49 15.38 -12.75
CA VAL A 68 6.04 15.53 -14.11
C VAL A 68 5.07 14.98 -15.16
N MET A 69 4.44 13.83 -14.91
CA MET A 69 3.46 13.24 -15.82
C MET A 69 2.21 14.09 -16.00
N MET A 70 1.78 14.85 -15.00
CA MET A 70 0.70 15.82 -15.13
C MET A 70 1.12 17.05 -15.93
N ALA A 71 2.33 17.58 -15.70
CA ALA A 71 2.81 18.77 -16.40
C ALA A 71 3.17 18.52 -17.88
N ALA A 72 3.73 17.36 -18.21
CA ALA A 72 4.28 17.08 -19.53
C ALA A 72 3.24 17.15 -20.67
N PRO A 73 2.02 16.60 -20.55
CA PRO A 73 0.98 16.72 -21.56
C PRO A 73 0.65 18.18 -21.91
N TRP A 74 0.58 19.08 -20.92
CA TRP A 74 0.31 20.51 -21.18
C TRP A 74 1.39 21.16 -22.06
N ILE A 75 2.66 20.82 -21.82
CA ILE A 75 3.79 21.34 -22.60
C ILE A 75 3.71 20.81 -24.04
N LEU A 76 3.35 19.54 -24.22
CA LEU A 76 3.31 18.85 -25.52
C LEU A 76 1.99 19.01 -26.28
N ALA A 77 0.92 19.46 -25.62
CA ALA A 77 -0.40 19.60 -26.22
C ALA A 77 -0.39 20.57 -27.41
N SER A 78 0.34 21.68 -27.26
CA SER A 78 0.46 22.72 -28.27
C SER A 78 1.15 22.24 -29.56
N SER A 79 2.06 21.26 -29.47
CA SER A 79 2.76 20.70 -30.64
C SER A 79 2.03 19.52 -31.27
N THR A 80 1.22 18.79 -30.49
CA THR A 80 0.52 17.59 -30.94
C THR A 80 -0.94 17.84 -31.35
N GLY A 81 -1.55 18.96 -30.97
CA GLY A 81 -2.97 19.22 -31.23
C GLY A 81 -3.92 18.34 -30.40
N THR A 82 -3.43 17.77 -29.31
CA THR A 82 -4.23 16.95 -28.38
C THR A 82 -5.28 17.81 -27.70
N SER A 83 -6.51 17.30 -27.58
CA SER A 83 -7.61 18.06 -26.99
C SER A 83 -7.43 18.27 -25.48
N ASN A 84 -7.70 19.49 -25.01
CA ASN A 84 -7.53 19.87 -23.59
C ASN A 84 -8.37 19.01 -22.63
N TRP A 85 -9.55 18.54 -23.04
CA TRP A 85 -10.39 17.74 -22.15
C TRP A 85 -9.74 16.39 -21.80
N LEU A 86 -8.95 15.80 -22.71
CA LEU A 86 -8.21 14.56 -22.46
C LEU A 86 -7.14 14.77 -21.41
N ILE A 87 -6.41 15.89 -21.51
CA ILE A 87 -5.34 16.26 -20.57
C ILE A 87 -5.92 16.50 -19.18
N ILE A 88 -7.01 17.27 -19.10
CA ILE A 88 -7.71 17.51 -17.83
C ILE A 88 -8.20 16.20 -17.22
N THR A 89 -8.79 15.31 -18.02
CA THR A 89 -9.27 14.00 -17.54
C THR A 89 -8.12 13.15 -17.01
N PHE A 90 -7.00 13.13 -17.74
CA PHE A 90 -5.79 12.43 -17.36
C PHE A 90 -5.22 12.96 -16.03
N ASP A 91 -5.16 14.29 -15.86
CA ASP A 91 -4.70 14.92 -14.62
C ASP A 91 -5.61 14.61 -13.43
N VAL A 92 -6.93 14.62 -13.62
CA VAL A 92 -7.89 14.25 -12.57
C VAL A 92 -7.68 12.79 -12.14
N LEU A 93 -7.45 11.88 -13.08
CA LEU A 93 -7.16 10.48 -12.78
C LEU A 93 -5.83 10.31 -12.02
N LEU A 94 -4.76 10.97 -12.48
CA LEU A 94 -3.46 10.94 -11.80
C LEU A 94 -3.52 11.56 -10.41
N PHE A 95 -4.25 12.65 -10.25
CA PHE A 95 -4.45 13.28 -8.94
C PHE A 95 -5.24 12.37 -8.00
N SER A 96 -6.26 11.66 -8.50
CA SER A 96 -7.00 10.67 -7.72
C SER A 96 -6.09 9.51 -7.28
N HIS A 97 -5.25 9.00 -8.19
CA HIS A 97 -4.23 8.00 -7.88
C HIS A 97 -3.28 8.49 -6.78
N LEU A 98 -2.76 9.72 -6.92
CA LEU A 98 -1.87 10.34 -5.95
C LEU A 98 -2.51 10.41 -4.55
N ILE A 99 -3.76 10.85 -4.44
CA ILE A 99 -4.49 10.85 -3.16
C ILE A 99 -4.53 9.42 -2.59
N GLY A 100 -4.90 8.43 -3.40
CA GLY A 100 -4.97 7.04 -2.97
C GLY A 100 -3.64 6.47 -2.46
N MET A 101 -2.51 6.92 -3.02
CA MET A 101 -1.17 6.54 -2.56
C MET A 101 -0.80 7.14 -1.19
N LEU A 102 -1.29 8.35 -0.90
CA LEU A 102 -0.97 9.09 0.32
C LEU A 102 -1.87 8.71 1.51
N LEU A 103 -2.97 8.03 1.25
CA LEU A 103 -3.85 7.55 2.32
C LEU A 103 -3.14 6.54 3.22
N PRO A 104 -3.27 6.68 4.55
CA PRO A 104 -2.79 5.70 5.51
C PRO A 104 -3.23 4.28 5.16
N LYS A 105 -2.26 3.37 5.12
CA LYS A 105 -2.50 1.97 4.81
C LYS A 105 -2.76 1.20 6.10
N ARG A 106 -3.71 0.28 6.04
CA ARG A 106 -4.10 -0.56 7.18
C ARG A 106 -3.45 -1.92 7.10
N TYR A 107 -3.08 -2.43 8.26
CA TYR A 107 -2.39 -3.70 8.44
C TYR A 107 -3.02 -4.46 9.61
N ALA A 108 -2.99 -5.79 9.54
CA ALA A 108 -3.36 -6.62 10.68
C ALA A 108 -2.51 -7.89 10.71
N ALA A 109 -2.00 -8.24 11.90
CA ALA A 109 -1.33 -9.49 12.14
C ALA A 109 -2.26 -10.41 12.92
N THR A 110 -2.66 -11.53 12.31
CA THR A 110 -3.45 -12.58 12.93
C THR A 110 -2.62 -13.85 13.06
N ARG A 111 -3.15 -14.87 13.74
CA ARG A 111 -2.45 -16.15 13.92
C ARG A 111 -2.06 -16.82 12.61
N THR A 112 -2.89 -16.70 11.58
CA THR A 112 -2.73 -17.46 10.33
C THR A 112 -2.27 -16.59 9.16
N HIS A 113 -2.66 -15.31 9.16
CA HIS A 113 -2.39 -14.40 8.04
C HIS A 113 -1.93 -13.02 8.49
N LEU A 114 -1.16 -12.39 7.61
CA LEU A 114 -0.89 -10.97 7.61
C LEU A 114 -1.77 -10.28 6.57
N PHE A 115 -2.51 -9.27 6.98
CA PHE A 115 -3.29 -8.40 6.10
C PHE A 115 -2.50 -7.13 5.82
N THR A 116 -2.32 -6.79 4.54
CA THR A 116 -1.59 -5.59 4.12
C THR A 116 -2.24 -4.97 2.89
N ASP A 117 -2.66 -3.69 2.96
CA ASP A 117 -3.09 -2.91 1.79
C ASP A 117 -4.09 -3.66 0.88
N GLY A 118 -5.13 -4.26 1.48
CA GLY A 118 -6.15 -5.05 0.78
C GLY A 118 -5.73 -6.45 0.35
N GLN A 119 -4.49 -6.88 0.63
CA GLN A 119 -3.97 -8.22 0.37
C GLN A 119 -3.90 -9.07 1.64
N VAL A 120 -3.99 -10.40 1.45
CA VAL A 120 -3.83 -11.39 2.52
C VAL A 120 -2.61 -12.23 2.21
N HIS A 121 -1.75 -12.42 3.21
CA HIS A 121 -0.50 -13.16 3.10
C HIS A 121 -0.39 -14.23 4.17
N GLU A 122 -0.12 -15.45 3.76
CA GLU A 122 0.19 -16.54 4.68
C GLU A 122 1.60 -16.37 5.26
N TRP A 123 1.76 -16.65 6.56
CA TRP A 123 3.06 -16.56 7.24
C TRP A 123 4.12 -17.48 6.63
N GLN A 124 3.70 -18.64 6.08
CA GLN A 124 4.62 -19.59 5.43
C GLN A 124 5.37 -18.96 4.26
N GLY A 125 4.72 -18.04 3.54
CA GLY A 125 5.30 -17.30 2.41
C GLY A 125 6.14 -16.09 2.81
N LEU A 126 6.25 -15.78 4.10
CA LEU A 126 6.92 -14.59 4.62
C LEU A 126 8.13 -14.95 5.49
N ARG A 127 9.07 -14.01 5.59
CA ARG A 127 10.21 -14.05 6.50
C ARG A 127 10.55 -12.63 6.95
N LEU A 128 10.97 -12.47 8.21
CA LEU A 128 11.58 -11.22 8.64
C LEU A 128 12.88 -10.95 7.86
N ALA A 129 13.06 -9.74 7.36
CA ALA A 129 14.31 -9.34 6.75
C ALA A 129 15.46 -9.39 7.77
N LEU A 130 16.66 -9.80 7.32
CA LEU A 130 17.87 -9.92 8.16
C LEU A 130 18.22 -8.63 8.90
N LYS A 131 18.00 -7.48 8.25
CA LYS A 131 18.22 -6.16 8.84
C LYS A 131 16.90 -5.40 8.90
N GLN A 132 16.44 -5.13 10.11
CA GLN A 132 15.24 -4.32 10.33
C GLN A 132 15.60 -2.83 10.33
N PRO A 133 15.04 -2.01 9.43
CA PRO A 133 15.18 -0.56 9.46
C PRO A 133 14.48 0.06 10.69
N ARG A 134 14.93 1.24 11.13
CA ARG A 134 14.24 2.00 12.17
C ARG A 134 12.93 2.58 11.60
N GLY A 135 11.83 2.45 12.35
CA GLY A 135 10.54 3.06 11.99
C GLY A 135 9.67 2.27 10.99
N ARG A 136 10.01 1.03 10.64
CA ARG A 136 9.14 0.12 9.86
C ARG A 136 9.50 -1.33 10.12
N ILE A 137 8.57 -2.24 9.86
CA ILE A 137 8.84 -3.69 9.88
C ILE A 137 9.05 -4.14 8.44
N MET A 138 10.21 -4.72 8.15
CA MET A 138 10.54 -5.19 6.81
C MET A 138 10.35 -6.70 6.73
N LEU A 139 9.40 -7.13 5.91
CA LEU A 139 9.18 -8.53 5.58
C LEU A 139 9.67 -8.83 4.17
N GLN A 140 10.20 -10.03 3.98
CA GLN A 140 10.58 -10.56 2.68
C GLN A 140 9.62 -11.69 2.33
N ARG A 141 9.18 -11.71 1.07
CA ARG A 141 8.40 -12.81 0.52
C ARG A 141 9.37 -13.93 0.12
N LYS A 142 9.00 -15.19 0.35
CA LYS A 142 9.76 -16.37 -0.10
C LYS A 142 9.50 -16.63 -1.60
N GLY A 143 10.43 -17.31 -2.27
CA GLY A 143 10.33 -17.66 -3.70
C GLY A 143 10.63 -16.48 -4.64
N TRP A 144 9.92 -16.38 -5.77
CA TRP A 144 10.11 -15.32 -6.77
C TRP A 144 9.77 -13.90 -6.25
N GLY A 145 9.10 -13.79 -5.10
CA GLY A 145 8.71 -12.53 -4.48
C GLY A 145 9.80 -11.82 -3.67
N ILE A 146 11.03 -12.36 -3.56
CA ILE A 146 12.11 -11.78 -2.74
C ILE A 146 12.45 -10.34 -3.14
N LEU A 147 12.29 -10.00 -4.44
CA LEU A 147 12.57 -8.68 -4.98
C LEU A 147 11.53 -7.61 -4.59
N ALA A 148 10.39 -8.02 -4.03
CA ALA A 148 9.33 -7.13 -3.58
C ALA A 148 9.20 -7.22 -2.05
N PRO A 149 10.10 -6.55 -1.30
CA PRO A 149 9.99 -6.50 0.15
C PRO A 149 8.71 -5.78 0.56
N LEU A 150 8.16 -6.18 1.70
CA LEU A 150 6.95 -5.61 2.29
C LEU A 150 7.33 -4.73 3.49
N PRO A 151 7.49 -3.41 3.30
CA PRO A 151 7.65 -2.48 4.39
C PRO A 151 6.28 -2.20 5.03
N LEU A 152 6.14 -2.52 6.32
CA LEU A 152 4.97 -2.17 7.12
C LEU A 152 5.29 -0.90 7.92
N GLY A 153 4.56 0.17 7.63
CA GLY A 153 4.60 1.44 8.38
C GLY A 153 3.72 1.38 9.63
N GLY A 154 3.87 2.37 10.50
CA GLY A 154 3.11 2.50 11.75
C GLY A 154 3.79 3.42 12.77
N GLU A 155 3.06 3.82 13.80
CA GLU A 155 3.64 4.53 14.93
C GLU A 155 4.63 3.64 15.72
N ALA A 156 5.55 4.26 16.45
CA ALA A 156 6.59 3.51 17.17
C ALA A 156 6.00 2.50 18.19
N LYS A 157 4.90 2.88 18.86
CA LYS A 157 4.19 2.02 19.81
C LYS A 157 3.58 0.82 19.09
N ASP A 158 2.80 1.07 18.05
CA ASP A 158 2.14 0.02 17.25
C ASP A 158 3.16 -0.91 16.58
N LEU A 159 4.25 -0.38 16.03
CA LEU A 159 5.30 -1.20 15.41
C LEU A 159 6.00 -2.10 16.43
N SER A 160 6.15 -1.65 17.68
CA SER A 160 6.73 -2.49 18.73
C SER A 160 5.81 -3.66 19.08
N LEU A 161 4.50 -3.42 19.15
CA LEU A 161 3.48 -4.43 19.44
C LEU A 161 3.27 -5.37 18.25
N ALA A 162 3.13 -4.82 17.05
CA ALA A 162 3.03 -5.56 15.80
C ALA A 162 4.23 -6.48 15.60
N ARG A 163 5.45 -6.05 15.96
CA ARG A 163 6.63 -6.91 15.89
C ARG A 163 6.52 -8.12 16.82
N LYS A 164 5.99 -7.96 18.04
CA LYS A 164 5.76 -9.08 18.97
C LYS A 164 4.75 -10.07 18.38
N TRP A 165 3.61 -9.57 17.89
CA TRP A 165 2.57 -10.41 17.28
C TRP A 165 3.05 -11.11 16.01
N ILE A 166 3.77 -10.43 15.13
CA ILE A 166 4.34 -11.03 13.92
C ILE A 166 5.35 -12.12 14.28
N SER A 167 6.26 -11.84 15.23
CA SER A 167 7.22 -12.85 15.68
C SER A 167 6.51 -14.06 16.27
N ALA A 168 5.50 -13.86 17.12
CA ALA A 168 4.73 -14.95 17.72
C ALA A 168 3.88 -15.73 16.72
N ALA A 169 3.38 -15.09 15.65
CA ALA A 169 2.67 -15.76 14.57
C ALA A 169 3.60 -16.60 13.68
N MET A 170 4.86 -16.15 13.54
CA MET A 170 5.90 -16.87 12.81
C MET A 170 6.57 -17.96 13.66
N ALA A 171 6.58 -17.78 14.98
CA ALA A 171 7.00 -18.77 15.98
C ALA A 171 5.88 -19.79 16.23
N ASP A 172 6.20 -20.84 17.00
CA ASP A 172 5.23 -21.89 17.33
C ASP A 172 4.13 -21.39 18.29
N ASN A 173 3.03 -22.13 18.39
CA ASN A 173 1.76 -21.70 19.00
C ASN A 173 1.83 -21.26 20.48
N GLU A 174 2.90 -21.54 21.21
CA GLU A 174 3.01 -21.21 22.64
C GLU A 174 3.25 -19.71 22.88
N GLU A 175 4.11 -19.05 22.10
CA GLU A 175 4.36 -17.61 22.25
C GLU A 175 3.08 -16.80 21.97
N TRP A 176 2.31 -17.22 20.97
CA TRP A 176 1.03 -16.61 20.63
C TRP A 176 0.02 -16.71 21.79
N LYS A 177 -0.07 -17.88 22.43
CA LYS A 177 -0.96 -18.07 23.59
C LYS A 177 -0.54 -17.19 24.77
N ASN A 178 0.76 -17.10 25.04
CA ASN A 178 1.28 -16.28 26.13
C ASN A 178 0.99 -14.79 25.92
N LEU A 179 1.22 -14.26 24.71
CA LEU A 179 0.88 -12.88 24.38
C LEU A 179 -0.62 -12.61 24.46
N LYS A 180 -1.44 -13.54 23.99
CA LYS A 180 -2.89 -13.45 24.09
C LYS A 180 -3.33 -13.33 25.56
N ASN A 181 -2.79 -14.17 26.44
CA ASN A 181 -3.15 -14.13 27.87
C ASN A 181 -2.74 -12.79 28.51
N LEU A 182 -1.53 -12.29 28.21
CA LEU A 182 -1.06 -11.00 28.72
C LEU A 182 -1.94 -9.82 28.27
N SER A 183 -2.41 -9.81 27.02
CA SER A 183 -3.29 -8.74 26.54
C SER A 183 -4.67 -8.75 27.20
N PHE A 184 -5.17 -9.92 27.63
CA PHE A 184 -6.45 -10.02 28.35
C PHE A 184 -6.33 -9.74 29.86
N GLU A 185 -5.12 -9.77 30.43
CA GLU A 185 -4.88 -9.42 31.83
C GLU A 185 -4.68 -7.90 32.04
N GLU A 186 -4.35 -7.16 30.98
CA GLU A 186 -4.14 -5.70 31.01
C GLU A 186 -5.41 -4.87 30.70
N GLU A 187 -6.52 -5.50 30.30
CA GLU A 187 -7.86 -4.89 30.10
C GLU A 187 -8.75 -5.00 31.35
#